data_AF-A0A7Y4NWZ5-F1
#
_entry.id   AF-A0A7Y4NWZ5-F1
#
_cell.length_a   1.000
_cell.length_b   1.000
_cell.length_c   1.000
_cell.angle_alpha   90.00
_cell.angle_beta   90.00
_cell.angle_gamma   90.00
#
_symmetry.space_group_name_H-M   'P 1'
#
loop_
_entity.id
_entity.type
_entity.pdbx_description
1 polymer ?
#
loop_
_entity_poly.entity_id
_entity_poly.type
_entity_poly.pdbx_seq_one_letter_code
_entity_poly.pdbx_strand_id
1 'polypeptide(L)'
;MARKLLMLSGLASVVVAVVTYAAPVSLAGVVDDKAPVTMAASSPSAHSETESGHAEGASAPHGTTVAPMPASLKGKAKVMAPPPGGWPVPSQRSYTITASCSQHASAIRQGAAAWQGLTEGGGTPIECRNGYITDCGGGSNVVGCNWGAGQRIALYMGGVNDDALLVAHEFGHNWYGHSTVQCAAWDSPTTVMSPTICN
;
A
#
# COMPACT_ATOMS: atom_id res chain seq x y z
N MET A 1 -55.90 -4.28 23.35
CA MET A 1 -55.68 -3.31 24.44
C MET A 1 -54.32 -2.65 24.25
N ALA A 2 -54.27 -1.33 24.47
CA ALA A 2 -53.13 -0.43 24.67
C ALA A 2 -52.00 -0.30 23.60
N ARG A 3 -52.03 0.88 22.96
CA ARG A 3 -50.96 1.54 22.19
C ARG A 3 -49.79 1.98 23.10
N LYS A 4 -48.59 2.17 22.52
CA LYS A 4 -47.80 3.39 22.74
C LYS A 4 -46.80 3.65 21.60
N LEU A 5 -46.84 4.89 21.12
CA LEU A 5 -46.07 5.53 20.06
C LEU A 5 -45.31 6.69 20.73
N LEU A 6 -44.04 6.94 20.39
CA LEU A 6 -43.29 8.21 20.54
C LEU A 6 -41.87 7.96 19.95
N MET A 7 -41.53 8.39 18.73
CA MET A 7 -41.16 9.75 18.28
C MET A 7 -40.16 10.45 19.21
N LEU A 8 -38.91 10.62 18.75
CA LEU A 8 -38.06 11.78 19.05
C LEU A 8 -36.99 11.93 17.95
N SER A 9 -37.31 12.88 17.07
CA SER A 9 -36.44 13.59 16.13
C SER A 9 -35.38 14.44 16.85
N GLY A 10 -34.17 14.51 16.27
CA GLY A 10 -33.12 15.44 16.68
C GLY A 10 -32.30 15.88 15.46
N LEU A 11 -32.63 17.05 14.92
CA LEU A 11 -31.81 17.82 13.98
C LEU A 11 -30.78 18.63 14.77
N ALA A 12 -29.53 18.64 14.31
CA ALA A 12 -28.58 19.72 14.61
C ALA A 12 -27.63 19.92 13.43
N SER A 13 -27.95 20.91 12.61
CA SER A 13 -27.00 21.65 11.76
C SER A 13 -25.92 22.28 12.63
N VAL A 14 -24.71 22.52 12.08
CA VAL A 14 -23.96 23.79 12.26
C VAL A 14 -22.68 23.81 11.40
N VAL A 15 -22.64 24.84 10.55
CA VAL A 15 -21.54 25.74 10.15
C VAL A 15 -20.46 25.29 9.17
N VAL A 16 -20.48 26.02 8.05
CA VAL A 16 -19.50 26.19 6.98
C VAL A 16 -18.27 26.98 7.46
N ALA A 17 -17.07 26.55 7.06
CA ALA A 17 -15.89 27.40 7.04
C ALA A 17 -15.30 27.41 5.61
N VAL A 18 -15.36 28.57 4.97
CA VAL A 18 -14.69 28.86 3.69
C VAL A 18 -13.26 29.28 4.02
N VAL A 19 -12.28 28.54 3.51
CA VAL A 19 -10.87 28.95 3.54
C VAL A 19 -10.45 29.30 2.12
N THR A 20 -10.19 30.59 1.88
CA THR A 20 -9.56 31.08 0.66
C THR A 20 -8.06 30.97 0.78
N TYR A 21 -7.41 30.24 -0.12
CA TYR A 21 -5.96 30.27 -0.28
C TYR A 21 -5.57 31.16 -1.47
N ALA A 22 -4.74 32.16 -1.19
CA ALA A 22 -4.08 33.00 -2.17
C ALA A 22 -2.86 32.27 -2.75
N ALA A 23 -2.66 32.37 -4.07
CA ALA A 23 -1.49 31.83 -4.76
C ALA A 23 -0.28 32.78 -4.67
N PRO A 24 0.96 32.28 -4.53
CA PRO A 24 2.15 33.12 -4.62
C PRO A 24 2.53 33.44 -6.08
N VAL A 25 2.90 34.70 -6.30
CA VAL A 25 3.55 35.19 -7.52
C VAL A 25 5.04 34.87 -7.45
N SER A 26 5.58 34.11 -8.40
CA SER A 26 7.03 33.89 -8.52
C SER A 26 7.66 34.92 -9.47
N LEU A 27 8.60 35.68 -8.91
CA LEU A 27 9.47 36.65 -9.58
C LEU A 27 10.57 35.88 -10.34
N ALA A 28 10.72 36.11 -11.65
CA ALA A 28 11.82 35.58 -12.44
C ALA A 28 13.08 36.43 -12.25
N GLY A 29 14.11 35.85 -11.64
CA GLY A 29 15.44 36.43 -11.53
C GLY A 29 16.32 36.04 -12.72
N VAL A 30 16.87 37.05 -13.37
CA VAL A 30 17.91 36.99 -14.41
C VAL A 30 19.22 36.47 -13.79
N VAL A 31 19.92 35.57 -14.49
CA VAL A 31 21.34 35.27 -14.23
C VAL A 31 22.16 35.56 -15.48
N ASP A 32 23.17 36.40 -15.27
CA ASP A 32 24.19 36.84 -16.22
C ASP A 32 25.31 35.77 -16.36
N ASP A 33 25.85 35.71 -17.56
CA ASP A 33 26.94 34.84 -18.00
C ASP A 33 28.29 35.21 -17.34
N LYS A 34 28.99 34.23 -16.77
CA LYS A 34 30.46 34.10 -16.84
C LYS A 34 31.00 32.81 -16.23
N ALA A 35 31.50 31.92 -17.10
CA ALA A 35 32.60 30.98 -16.79
C ALA A 35 33.93 31.77 -16.63
N PRO A 36 35.11 31.17 -16.29
CA PRO A 36 35.43 29.74 -16.13
C PRO A 36 36.38 29.41 -14.94
N VAL A 37 36.46 28.14 -14.52
CA VAL A 37 37.74 27.48 -14.19
C VAL A 37 37.58 25.95 -14.06
N THR A 38 38.43 25.25 -14.80
CA THR A 38 38.73 23.81 -14.73
C THR A 38 39.51 23.46 -13.47
N MET A 39 39.15 22.36 -12.79
CA MET A 39 40.09 21.39 -12.21
C MET A 39 39.39 20.05 -11.95
N ALA A 40 40.00 18.97 -12.43
CA ALA A 40 39.58 17.60 -12.22
C ALA A 40 39.88 17.13 -10.78
N ALA A 41 38.97 16.37 -10.19
CA ALA A 41 39.27 15.41 -9.13
C ALA A 41 38.18 14.34 -9.09
N SER A 42 38.55 13.12 -9.45
CA SER A 42 37.76 11.91 -9.24
C SER A 42 37.51 11.72 -7.74
N SER A 43 36.27 11.40 -7.37
CA SER A 43 35.95 10.85 -6.04
C SER A 43 34.73 9.93 -6.10
N PRO A 44 34.71 8.89 -5.24
CA PRO A 44 33.93 7.68 -5.41
C PRO A 44 32.46 7.87 -5.07
N SER A 45 31.65 6.94 -5.59
CA SER A 45 30.25 6.71 -5.28
C SER A 45 29.89 7.04 -3.83
N ALA A 46 29.23 8.19 -3.64
CA ALA A 46 28.49 8.47 -2.43
C ALA A 46 27.13 7.78 -2.54
N HIS A 47 26.90 6.84 -1.64
CA HIS A 47 25.58 6.34 -1.30
C HIS A 47 24.71 7.55 -0.90
N SER A 48 23.71 7.87 -1.71
CA SER A 48 22.60 8.70 -1.25
C SER A 48 21.66 7.81 -0.44
N GLU A 49 21.89 7.77 0.87
CA GLU A 49 20.81 7.62 1.83
C GLU A 49 19.92 8.86 1.67
N THR A 50 18.89 8.73 0.83
CA THR A 50 17.77 9.67 0.83
C THR A 50 16.73 9.12 1.78
N GLU A 51 16.86 9.52 3.04
CA GLU A 51 15.74 9.72 3.94
C GLU A 51 14.72 10.60 3.20
N SER A 52 13.73 9.97 2.59
CA SER A 52 12.69 10.65 1.83
C SER A 52 11.50 10.85 2.75
N GLY A 53 11.33 12.10 3.16
CA GLY A 53 10.12 12.57 3.81
C GLY A 53 8.88 12.15 3.01
N HIS A 54 7.85 11.73 3.75
CA HIS A 54 6.50 11.52 3.25
C HIS A 54 6.02 12.79 2.54
N ALA A 55 6.15 12.83 1.22
CA ALA A 55 5.42 13.73 0.37
C ALA A 55 4.16 13.00 -0.09
N GLU A 56 2.99 13.53 0.28
CA GLU A 56 1.70 13.20 -0.32
C GLU A 56 1.68 13.72 -1.78
N GLY A 57 2.42 13.03 -2.64
CA GLY A 57 2.43 13.19 -4.09
C GLY A 57 2.29 11.80 -4.68
N ALA A 58 1.47 11.67 -5.74
CA ALA A 58 1.07 10.41 -6.36
C ALA A 58 2.20 9.37 -6.39
N SER A 59 2.23 8.47 -5.41
CA SER A 59 3.23 7.43 -5.32
C SER A 59 3.06 6.49 -6.50
N ALA A 60 4.17 6.14 -7.15
CA ALA A 60 4.18 5.19 -8.26
C ALA A 60 3.48 3.88 -7.85
N PRO A 61 2.87 3.14 -8.79
CA PRO A 61 2.32 1.83 -8.47
C PRO A 61 3.40 0.91 -7.91
N HIS A 62 3.03 0.18 -6.86
CA HIS A 62 3.87 -0.83 -6.24
C HIS A 62 3.32 -2.21 -6.61
N GLY A 63 4.03 -2.91 -7.49
CA GLY A 63 3.63 -4.21 -8.01
C GLY A 63 4.40 -5.35 -7.37
N THR A 64 3.65 -6.35 -6.91
CA THR A 64 4.18 -7.55 -6.27
C THR A 64 4.16 -8.71 -7.25
N THR A 65 5.28 -9.42 -7.33
CA THR A 65 5.46 -10.52 -8.28
C THR A 65 5.35 -11.88 -7.60
N VAL A 66 5.15 -12.93 -8.40
CA VAL A 66 5.27 -14.32 -7.94
C VAL A 66 6.52 -14.97 -8.53
N ALA A 67 7.19 -15.80 -7.73
CA ALA A 67 8.32 -16.62 -8.17
C ALA A 67 8.29 -18.03 -7.54
N PRO A 68 9.02 -19.00 -8.11
CA PRO A 68 9.17 -20.32 -7.50
C PRO A 68 9.84 -20.25 -6.12
N MET A 69 9.39 -21.10 -5.21
CA MET A 69 10.00 -21.27 -3.89
C MET A 69 11.48 -21.65 -4.02
N PRO A 70 12.41 -20.88 -3.42
CA PRO A 70 13.82 -21.24 -3.43
C PRO A 70 14.04 -22.55 -2.65
N ALA A 71 14.94 -23.39 -3.15
CA ALA A 71 15.22 -24.70 -2.56
C ALA A 71 15.61 -24.63 -1.07
N SER A 72 16.24 -23.53 -0.65
CA SER A 72 16.66 -23.27 0.74
C SER A 72 15.50 -23.04 1.71
N LEU A 73 14.29 -22.74 1.22
CA LEU A 73 13.07 -22.55 2.01
C LEU A 73 12.10 -23.73 1.92
N LYS A 74 12.33 -24.66 0.98
CA LYS A 74 11.45 -25.81 0.77
C LYS A 74 11.40 -26.70 2.02
N GLY A 75 10.18 -27.02 2.48
CA GLY A 75 9.94 -27.90 3.63
C GLY A 75 10.14 -27.25 5.00
N LYS A 76 10.43 -25.95 5.06
CA LYS A 76 10.45 -25.22 6.33
C LYS A 76 9.04 -24.88 6.78
N ALA A 77 8.79 -24.95 8.09
CA ALA A 77 7.53 -24.52 8.67
C ALA A 77 7.34 -23.02 8.41
N LYS A 78 6.21 -22.65 7.82
CA LYS A 78 5.84 -21.26 7.55
C LYS A 78 4.82 -20.83 8.60
N VAL A 79 5.02 -19.66 9.20
CA VAL A 79 3.90 -18.96 9.85
C VAL A 79 2.91 -18.61 8.74
N MET A 80 1.64 -18.98 8.90
CA MET A 80 0.61 -18.84 7.84
C MET A 80 -0.45 -17.79 8.16
N ALA A 81 -0.24 -17.00 9.21
CA ALA A 81 -1.22 -16.01 9.67
C ALA A 81 -0.52 -14.78 10.26
N PRO A 82 -1.17 -13.60 10.21
CA PRO A 82 -0.68 -12.41 10.88
C PRO A 82 -0.59 -12.59 12.40
N PRO A 83 0.22 -11.77 13.10
CA PRO A 83 0.21 -11.75 14.55
C PRO A 83 -1.15 -11.26 15.09
N PRO A 84 -1.60 -11.76 16.27
CA PRO A 84 -2.80 -11.24 16.92
C PRO A 84 -2.71 -9.73 17.15
N GLY A 85 -3.73 -8.98 16.74
CA GLY A 85 -3.80 -7.52 16.88
C GLY A 85 -3.10 -6.72 15.77
N GLY A 86 -2.38 -7.39 14.86
CA GLY A 86 -1.67 -6.76 13.76
C GLY A 86 -0.43 -5.96 14.18
N TRP A 87 0.35 -5.53 13.20
CA TRP A 87 1.49 -4.65 13.41
C TRP A 87 1.05 -3.18 13.50
N PRO A 88 1.68 -2.37 14.37
CA PRO A 88 1.42 -0.94 14.41
C PRO A 88 1.67 -0.28 13.06
N VAL A 89 0.82 0.68 12.70
CA VAL A 89 0.93 1.46 11.46
C VAL A 89 1.01 2.96 11.76
N PRO A 90 1.64 3.77 10.88
CA PRO A 90 1.75 5.22 11.07
C PRO A 90 0.40 5.95 11.15
N SER A 91 -0.61 5.45 10.45
CA SER A 91 -1.94 6.05 10.41
C SER A 91 -3.01 4.99 10.12
N GLN A 92 -4.19 5.11 10.73
CA GLN A 92 -5.31 4.22 10.44
C GLN A 92 -5.86 4.47 9.03
N ARG A 93 -6.31 3.41 8.38
CA ARG A 93 -6.91 3.46 7.05
C ARG A 93 -8.12 2.54 6.96
N SER A 94 -8.90 2.70 5.91
CA SER A 94 -10.02 1.82 5.59
C SER A 94 -9.97 1.32 4.16
N TYR A 95 -10.67 0.21 3.89
CA TYR A 95 -10.76 -0.41 2.58
C TYR A 95 -12.17 -0.91 2.30
N THR A 96 -12.45 -1.12 1.01
CA THR A 96 -13.73 -1.65 0.53
C THR A 96 -13.49 -2.84 -0.39
N ILE A 97 -14.06 -3.98 -0.03
CA ILE A 97 -14.06 -5.17 -0.87
C ILE A 97 -15.09 -4.95 -1.98
N THR A 98 -14.65 -4.83 -3.24
CA THR A 98 -15.58 -4.70 -4.36
C THR A 98 -16.23 -6.04 -4.69
N ALA A 99 -17.32 -6.02 -5.48
CA ALA A 99 -18.06 -7.22 -5.87
C ALA A 99 -17.18 -8.31 -6.52
N SER A 100 -16.15 -7.89 -7.27
CA SER A 100 -15.18 -8.79 -7.91
C SER A 100 -14.44 -9.70 -6.92
N CYS A 101 -14.28 -9.25 -5.67
CA CYS A 101 -13.56 -9.96 -4.61
C CYS A 101 -14.45 -10.76 -3.66
N SER A 102 -15.76 -10.85 -3.91
CA SER A 102 -16.72 -11.46 -2.98
C SER A 102 -16.32 -12.89 -2.54
N GLN A 103 -15.78 -13.70 -3.44
CA GLN A 103 -15.32 -15.07 -3.15
C GLN A 103 -14.05 -15.11 -2.29
N HIS A 104 -13.26 -14.04 -2.27
CA HIS A 104 -11.99 -13.94 -1.54
C HIS A 104 -12.08 -13.09 -0.27
N ALA A 105 -13.29 -12.64 0.10
CA ALA A 105 -13.48 -11.68 1.19
C ALA A 105 -12.88 -12.13 2.53
N SER A 106 -12.90 -13.44 2.82
CA SER A 106 -12.28 -13.99 4.04
C SER A 106 -10.76 -13.81 4.05
N ALA A 107 -10.09 -14.15 2.95
CA ALA A 107 -8.64 -13.99 2.83
C ALA A 107 -8.25 -12.51 2.86
N ILE A 108 -9.08 -11.64 2.27
CA ILE A 108 -8.84 -10.19 2.29
C ILE A 108 -8.88 -9.64 3.72
N ARG A 109 -9.91 -10.02 4.49
CA ARG A 109 -10.02 -9.63 5.90
C ARG A 109 -8.87 -10.17 6.76
N GLN A 110 -8.44 -11.40 6.49
CA GLN A 110 -7.27 -11.98 7.16
C GLN A 110 -6.00 -11.19 6.84
N GLY A 111 -5.77 -10.84 5.57
CA GLY A 111 -4.65 -9.99 5.19
C GLY A 111 -4.72 -8.59 5.80
N ALA A 112 -5.91 -8.00 5.87
CA ALA A 112 -6.12 -6.70 6.51
C ALA A 112 -5.79 -6.73 8.01
N ALA A 113 -6.11 -7.83 8.70
CA ALA A 113 -5.84 -8.01 10.13
C ALA A 113 -4.34 -8.02 10.48
N ALA A 114 -3.46 -8.09 9.47
CA ALA A 114 -2.03 -7.89 9.63
C ALA A 114 -1.65 -6.48 10.09
N TRP A 115 -2.50 -5.49 9.82
CA TRP A 115 -2.22 -4.07 10.05
C TRP A 115 -3.18 -3.50 11.09
N GLN A 116 -2.64 -3.03 12.20
CA GLN A 116 -3.43 -2.58 13.34
C GLN A 116 -4.35 -1.41 12.97
N GLY A 117 -5.66 -1.58 13.15
CA GLY A 117 -6.65 -0.53 12.90
C GLY A 117 -7.01 -0.32 11.42
N LEU A 118 -6.58 -1.21 10.52
CA LEU A 118 -7.11 -1.26 9.17
C LEU A 118 -8.53 -1.85 9.20
N THR A 119 -9.51 -1.11 8.69
CA THR A 119 -10.94 -1.46 8.84
C THR A 119 -11.66 -1.56 7.49
N GLU A 120 -12.60 -2.51 7.38
CA GLU A 120 -13.49 -2.61 6.23
C GLU A 120 -14.62 -1.58 6.36
N GLY A 121 -14.90 -0.83 5.30
CA GLY A 121 -16.00 0.13 5.24
C GLY A 121 -15.58 1.51 4.73
N GLY A 122 -15.49 1.67 3.41
CA GLY A 122 -15.02 2.90 2.75
C GLY A 122 -13.53 2.82 2.37
N GLY A 123 -12.94 3.94 1.95
CA GLY A 123 -11.50 4.01 1.65
C GLY A 123 -11.07 3.24 0.40
N THR A 124 -9.91 2.58 0.47
CA THR A 124 -9.24 1.94 -0.67
C THR A 124 -10.10 0.84 -1.31
N PRO A 125 -10.51 0.97 -2.58
CA PRO A 125 -11.23 -0.09 -3.27
C PRO A 125 -10.28 -1.24 -3.64
N ILE A 126 -10.73 -2.48 -3.39
CA ILE A 126 -10.00 -3.70 -3.72
C ILE A 126 -10.71 -4.41 -4.88
N GLU A 127 -10.01 -4.58 -5.99
CA GLU A 127 -10.47 -5.34 -7.15
C GLU A 127 -9.74 -6.68 -7.28
N CYS A 128 -10.48 -7.74 -7.57
CA CYS A 128 -9.92 -9.06 -7.82
C CYS A 128 -9.98 -9.33 -9.31
N ARG A 129 -8.85 -9.78 -9.86
CA ARG A 129 -8.65 -10.08 -11.27
C ARG A 129 -8.37 -11.57 -11.44
N ASN A 130 -8.59 -12.06 -12.65
CA ASN A 130 -8.44 -13.48 -13.00
C ASN A 130 -7.12 -13.78 -13.72
N GLY A 131 -6.13 -12.90 -13.63
CA GLY A 131 -4.83 -13.05 -14.27
C GLY A 131 -3.85 -11.96 -13.84
N TYR A 132 -2.62 -12.09 -14.31
CA TYR A 132 -1.54 -11.17 -13.97
C TYR A 132 -1.86 -9.71 -14.33
N ILE A 133 -1.40 -8.80 -13.48
CA ILE A 133 -1.69 -7.37 -13.54
C ILE A 133 -0.67 -6.68 -14.44
N THR A 134 -1.08 -6.24 -15.63
CA THR A 134 -0.17 -5.66 -16.63
C THR A 134 -0.05 -4.14 -16.58
N ASP A 135 -0.89 -3.47 -15.79
CA ASP A 135 -1.01 -2.00 -15.66
C ASP A 135 -0.39 -1.46 -14.35
N CYS A 136 0.47 -2.23 -13.69
CA CYS A 136 1.08 -1.89 -12.39
C CYS A 136 2.58 -1.54 -12.49
N GLY A 137 3.19 -1.55 -13.68
CA GLY A 137 4.65 -1.65 -13.74
C GLY A 137 5.12 -2.98 -13.13
N GLY A 138 6.42 -3.13 -12.84
CA GLY A 138 6.91 -4.32 -12.12
C GLY A 138 7.19 -5.58 -12.96
N GLY A 139 7.02 -5.52 -14.29
CA GLY A 139 7.44 -6.60 -15.19
C GLY A 139 6.35 -7.65 -15.44
N SER A 140 6.76 -8.92 -15.56
CA SER A 140 5.85 -10.05 -15.81
C SER A 140 5.50 -10.76 -14.50
N ASN A 141 4.34 -11.42 -14.45
CA ASN A 141 3.85 -12.18 -13.29
C ASN A 141 3.51 -11.34 -12.05
N VAL A 142 3.02 -10.11 -12.25
CA VAL A 142 2.52 -9.27 -11.15
C VAL A 142 1.18 -9.83 -10.68
N VAL A 143 1.10 -10.17 -9.39
CA VAL A 143 -0.06 -10.77 -8.73
C VAL A 143 -0.77 -9.82 -7.78
N GLY A 144 -0.12 -8.74 -7.38
CA GLY A 144 -0.69 -7.69 -6.54
C GLY A 144 -0.24 -6.33 -7.00
N CYS A 145 -1.09 -5.33 -6.81
CA CYS A 145 -0.69 -3.96 -7.03
C CYS A 145 -1.44 -2.98 -6.15
N ASN A 146 -0.70 -2.03 -5.57
CA ASN A 146 -1.24 -0.88 -4.88
C ASN A 146 -0.83 0.43 -5.58
N TRP A 147 -1.80 1.25 -5.96
CA TRP A 147 -1.56 2.56 -6.57
C TRP A 147 -1.68 3.68 -5.54
N GLY A 148 -0.73 4.62 -5.55
CA GLY A 148 -0.84 5.88 -4.81
C GLY A 148 -1.06 5.71 -3.30
N ALA A 149 -0.42 4.70 -2.69
CA ALA A 149 -0.57 4.37 -1.27
C ALA A 149 -2.04 4.20 -0.83
N GLY A 150 -2.79 3.40 -1.59
CA GLY A 150 -4.17 3.02 -1.28
C GLY A 150 -5.24 3.78 -2.07
N GLN A 151 -4.92 4.35 -3.23
CA GLN A 151 -5.96 4.87 -4.15
C GLN A 151 -6.82 3.74 -4.72
N ARG A 152 -6.19 2.60 -5.01
CA ARG A 152 -6.83 1.33 -5.36
C ARG A 152 -5.84 0.18 -5.17
N ILE A 153 -6.37 -1.02 -4.95
CA ILE A 153 -5.57 -2.25 -4.88
C ILE A 153 -6.17 -3.28 -5.84
N ALA A 154 -5.33 -3.94 -6.64
CA ALA A 154 -5.70 -5.04 -7.51
C ALA A 154 -5.01 -6.33 -7.07
N LEU A 155 -5.74 -7.43 -7.09
CA LEU A 155 -5.28 -8.73 -6.62
C LEU A 155 -5.58 -9.81 -7.64
N TYR A 156 -4.59 -10.62 -7.98
CA TYR A 156 -4.78 -11.90 -8.65
C TYR A 156 -4.62 -13.03 -7.63
N MET A 157 -5.73 -13.36 -6.97
CA MET A 157 -5.77 -14.35 -5.88
C MET A 157 -5.39 -15.76 -6.38
N GLY A 158 -5.73 -16.11 -7.63
CA GLY A 158 -5.29 -17.38 -8.23
C GLY A 158 -3.79 -17.47 -8.55
N GLY A 159 -3.03 -16.39 -8.36
CA GLY A 159 -1.60 -16.32 -8.67
C GLY A 159 -0.68 -16.76 -7.54
N VAL A 160 -1.21 -17.00 -6.32
CA VAL A 160 -0.40 -17.33 -5.15
C VAL A 160 -0.95 -18.50 -4.32
N ASN A 161 -0.09 -19.14 -3.52
CA ASN A 161 -0.51 -20.18 -2.58
C ASN A 161 -1.05 -19.62 -1.24
N ASP A 162 -0.78 -18.34 -0.95
CA ASP A 162 -1.13 -17.68 0.32
C ASP A 162 -1.79 -16.32 0.01
N ASP A 163 -3.08 -16.39 -0.28
CA ASP A 163 -3.95 -15.25 -0.61
C ASP A 163 -3.92 -14.15 0.45
N ALA A 164 -3.94 -14.53 1.73
CA ALA A 164 -3.95 -13.57 2.83
C ALA A 164 -2.62 -12.82 2.91
N LEU A 165 -1.49 -13.48 2.61
CA LEU A 165 -0.17 -12.85 2.58
C LEU A 165 -0.05 -11.86 1.43
N LEU A 166 -0.56 -12.21 0.25
CA LEU A 166 -0.66 -11.28 -0.88
C LEU A 166 -1.45 -10.04 -0.47
N VAL A 167 -2.62 -10.22 0.13
CA VAL A 167 -3.43 -9.09 0.57
C VAL A 167 -2.70 -8.25 1.63
N ALA A 168 -2.06 -8.89 2.61
CA ALA A 168 -1.30 -8.17 3.63
C ALA A 168 -0.17 -7.35 3.02
N HIS A 169 0.55 -7.89 2.05
CA HIS A 169 1.56 -7.18 1.29
C HIS A 169 0.97 -5.93 0.62
N GLU A 170 -0.10 -6.10 -0.15
CA GLU A 170 -0.69 -4.99 -0.89
C GLU A 170 -1.25 -3.89 0.03
N PHE A 171 -1.77 -4.24 1.20
CA PHE A 171 -2.16 -3.22 2.18
C PHE A 171 -0.97 -2.51 2.81
N GLY A 172 0.15 -3.19 3.00
CA GLY A 172 1.36 -2.57 3.56
C GLY A 172 1.87 -1.42 2.72
N HIS A 173 1.62 -1.43 1.40
CA HIS A 173 1.91 -0.31 0.50
C HIS A 173 1.16 0.99 0.80
N ASN A 174 0.17 0.95 1.67
CA ASN A 174 -0.42 2.17 2.20
C ASN A 174 0.55 2.99 3.08
N TRP A 175 1.62 2.38 3.58
CA TRP A 175 2.59 3.00 4.49
C TRP A 175 4.05 2.73 4.15
N TYR A 176 4.34 1.61 3.47
CA TYR A 176 5.69 1.09 3.30
C TYR A 176 6.01 0.78 1.83
N GLY A 177 7.27 1.01 1.44
CA GLY A 177 7.80 0.48 0.18
C GLY A 177 8.13 -1.01 0.28
N HIS A 178 8.58 -1.59 -0.84
CA HIS A 178 9.17 -2.94 -0.82
C HIS A 178 10.40 -2.99 0.10
N SER A 179 10.57 -4.11 0.79
CA SER A 179 11.81 -4.45 1.48
C SER A 179 12.82 -5.09 0.53
N THR A 180 14.01 -5.39 1.03
CA THR A 180 15.07 -6.10 0.30
C THR A 180 15.05 -7.62 0.53
N VAL A 181 14.08 -8.13 1.31
CA VAL A 181 13.93 -9.56 1.54
C VAL A 181 13.45 -10.24 0.26
N GLN A 182 13.91 -11.45 -0.02
CA GLN A 182 13.61 -12.14 -1.28
C GLN A 182 12.19 -12.70 -1.39
N CYS A 183 11.65 -13.24 -0.30
CA CYS A 183 10.33 -13.88 -0.28
C CYS A 183 9.45 -13.30 0.82
N ALA A 184 8.21 -13.00 0.49
CA ALA A 184 7.22 -12.58 1.46
C ALA A 184 6.90 -13.70 2.46
N ALA A 185 6.79 -13.34 3.74
CA ALA A 185 6.34 -14.22 4.82
C ALA A 185 5.81 -13.42 6.01
N TRP A 186 5.08 -14.10 6.89
CA TRP A 186 4.36 -13.52 8.02
C TRP A 186 5.23 -13.14 9.23
N ASP A 187 6.56 -13.30 9.17
CA ASP A 187 7.45 -13.14 10.33
C ASP A 187 7.53 -11.70 10.84
N SER A 188 7.41 -10.71 9.96
CA SER A 188 7.49 -9.28 10.30
C SER A 188 6.88 -8.41 9.20
N PRO A 189 6.59 -7.11 9.45
CA PRO A 189 6.19 -6.16 8.41
C PRO A 189 7.20 -6.14 7.25
N THR A 190 8.49 -6.07 7.58
CA THR A 190 9.57 -6.05 6.60
C THR A 190 9.56 -7.29 5.72
N THR A 191 9.31 -8.47 6.30
CA THR A 191 9.24 -9.72 5.54
C THR A 191 7.99 -9.77 4.68
N VAL A 192 6.83 -9.32 5.17
CA VAL A 192 5.60 -9.21 4.37
C VAL A 192 5.83 -8.32 3.16
N MET A 193 6.51 -7.18 3.33
CA MET A 193 6.79 -6.21 2.27
C MET A 193 7.88 -6.64 1.26
N SER A 194 8.29 -7.91 1.23
CA SER A 194 9.17 -8.43 0.18
C SER A 194 8.49 -8.36 -1.20
N PRO A 195 9.15 -7.86 -2.26
CA PRO A 195 8.55 -7.61 -3.59
C PRO A 195 8.07 -8.88 -4.33
N THR A 196 8.36 -10.06 -3.78
CA THR A 196 8.05 -11.34 -4.41
C THR A 196 7.40 -12.31 -3.43
N ILE A 197 6.30 -12.91 -3.84
CA ILE A 197 5.67 -14.04 -3.15
C ILE A 197 6.21 -15.34 -3.75
N CYS A 198 6.81 -16.15 -2.89
CA CYS A 198 7.43 -17.41 -3.27
C CYS A 198 6.47 -18.58 -3.05
N ASN A 199 6.25 -19.39 -4.09
CA ASN A 199 5.29 -20.50 -4.12
C ASN A 199 5.92 -21.85 -4.43
#